data_AF-A0A9N9FTP6-F1
#
_entry.id   AF-A0A9N9FTP6-F1
#
_cell.length_a   1.000
_cell.length_b   1.000
_cell.length_c   1.000
_cell.angle_alpha   90.00
_cell.angle_beta   90.00
_cell.angle_gamma   90.00
#
_symmetry.space_group_name_H-M   'P 1'
#
loop_
_entity.id
_entity.type
_entity.pdbx_description
1 polymer ?
#
loop_
_entity_poly.entity_id
_entity_poly.type
_entity_poly.pdbx_seq_one_letter_code
_entity_poly.pdbx_strand_id
1 'polypeptide(L)'
;MSKTIKSNEILPIVHAEAPAEEPEIQGEEAAPEPEEPEDVKPKIEAECGETPKCKSLRAHLDECTHRVESGETEENCNEELYHFMHCVDHCAAPKIFAHLK
;
A
#
# COMPACT_ATOMS: atom_id res chain seq x y z
N MET A 1 2.97 -47.26 4.73
CA MET A 1 2.70 -46.43 3.54
C MET A 1 3.15 -45.03 3.86
N SER A 2 4.31 -44.66 3.31
CA SER A 2 4.94 -43.37 3.50
C SER A 2 4.18 -42.27 2.77
N LYS A 3 4.00 -41.11 3.41
CA LYS A 3 4.77 -39.89 3.10
C LYS A 3 4.34 -38.76 4.03
N THR A 4 5.25 -38.41 4.93
CA THR A 4 5.42 -37.07 5.49
C THR A 4 5.71 -36.10 4.33
N ILE A 5 5.01 -34.97 4.27
CA ILE A 5 5.52 -33.76 3.61
C ILE A 5 5.13 -32.57 4.49
N LYS A 6 6.07 -32.14 5.34
CA LYS A 6 6.09 -30.78 5.90
C LYS A 6 6.37 -29.84 4.73
N SER A 7 5.35 -29.26 4.12
CA SER A 7 5.52 -28.18 3.14
C SER A 7 5.83 -26.88 3.88
N ASN A 8 7.06 -26.77 4.38
CA ASN A 8 7.66 -25.51 4.80
C ASN A 8 9.17 -25.46 4.46
N GLU A 9 9.58 -26.09 3.35
CA GLU A 9 10.99 -26.16 2.93
C GLU A 9 11.20 -25.89 1.42
N ILE A 10 10.41 -25.03 0.78
CA ILE A 10 10.56 -24.80 -0.68
C ILE A 10 10.96 -23.36 -1.07
N LEU A 11 11.10 -22.41 -0.14
CA LEU A 11 11.74 -21.13 -0.48
C LEU A 11 12.70 -20.69 0.62
N PRO A 12 14.03 -20.84 0.43
CA PRO A 12 14.97 -20.09 1.26
C PRO A 12 14.80 -18.61 0.91
N ILE A 13 14.39 -17.81 1.89
CA ILE A 13 14.50 -16.35 1.82
C ILE A 13 16.00 -16.07 1.75
N VAL A 14 16.50 -15.79 0.55
CA VAL A 14 17.85 -15.25 0.35
C VAL A 14 17.83 -13.81 0.83
N HIS A 15 17.96 -13.62 2.15
CA HIS A 15 18.49 -12.37 2.66
C HIS A 15 19.93 -12.28 2.15
N ALA A 16 20.15 -11.47 1.12
CA ALA A 16 21.48 -11.12 0.66
C ALA A 16 22.13 -10.24 1.74
N GLU A 17 22.65 -10.85 2.81
CA GLU A 17 23.56 -10.19 3.73
C GLU A 17 24.90 -10.00 2.99
N ALA A 18 25.04 -8.87 2.33
CA ALA A 18 26.35 -8.34 1.97
C ALA A 18 27.02 -7.84 3.25
N PRO A 19 28.25 -8.26 3.60
CA PRO A 19 28.97 -7.66 4.71
C PRO A 19 29.31 -6.21 4.32
N ALA A 20 28.69 -5.27 5.02
CA ALA A 20 29.07 -3.87 4.98
C ALA A 20 30.38 -3.70 5.76
N GLU A 21 31.48 -3.44 5.06
CA GLU A 21 32.60 -2.73 5.68
C GLU A 21 32.18 -1.26 5.82
N GLU A 22 31.98 -0.80 7.05
CA GLU A 22 31.78 0.61 7.37
C GLU A 22 33.14 1.33 7.29
N PRO A 23 33.34 2.34 6.41
CA PRO A 23 34.38 3.32 6.63
C PRO A 23 33.94 4.24 7.79
N GLU A 24 34.76 4.32 8.84
CA GLU A 24 34.57 5.27 9.94
C GLU A 24 34.63 6.71 9.40
N ILE A 25 33.47 7.37 9.29
CA ILE A 25 33.40 8.79 8.93
C ILE A 25 33.64 9.61 10.20
N GLN A 26 34.84 10.15 10.33
CA GLN A 26 35.18 11.18 11.30
C GLN A 26 34.48 12.50 10.94
N GLY A 27 33.58 12.93 11.83
CA GLY A 27 33.26 14.32 12.14
C GLY A 27 32.99 15.25 10.95
N GLU A 28 31.73 15.34 10.54
CA GLU A 28 31.20 16.50 9.83
C GLU A 28 30.14 17.14 10.75
N GLU A 29 30.26 18.44 11.03
CA GLU A 29 29.20 19.20 11.70
C GLU A 29 27.90 18.99 10.91
N ALA A 30 26.85 18.49 11.57
CA ALA A 30 25.55 18.30 10.96
C ALA A 30 24.98 19.67 10.58
N ALA A 31 25.23 20.10 9.34
CA ALA A 31 24.41 21.09 8.68
C ALA A 31 22.94 20.66 8.79
N PRO A 32 21.99 21.59 8.96
CA PRO A 32 20.58 21.23 8.95
C PRO A 32 20.30 20.50 7.64
N GLU A 33 19.97 19.21 7.75
CA GLU A 33 19.47 18.41 6.62
C GLU A 33 18.33 19.20 5.97
N PRO A 34 18.33 19.36 4.64
CA PRO A 34 17.20 19.97 3.96
C PRO A 34 15.95 19.15 4.28
N GLU A 35 14.86 19.79 4.74
CA GLU A 35 13.59 19.07 4.90
C GLU A 35 13.21 18.43 3.55
N GLU A 36 13.07 17.10 3.55
CA GLU A 36 12.58 16.38 2.40
C GLU A 36 11.15 16.85 2.06
N PRO A 37 10.81 17.05 0.78
CA PRO A 37 9.45 17.43 0.41
C PRO A 37 8.46 16.31 0.76
N GLU A 38 7.39 16.64 1.49
CA GLU A 38 6.32 15.69 1.83
C GLU A 38 5.62 15.12 0.57
N ASP A 39 5.32 13.82 0.59
CA ASP A 39 4.51 13.19 -0.47
C ASP A 39 3.04 13.67 -0.39
N VAL A 40 2.60 14.35 -1.45
CA VAL A 40 1.23 14.88 -1.55
C VAL A 40 0.18 13.83 -1.90
N LYS A 41 0.59 12.66 -2.41
CA LYS A 41 -0.32 11.61 -2.88
C LYS A 41 -1.32 11.15 -1.82
N PRO A 42 -0.93 10.79 -0.58
CA PRO A 42 -1.86 10.26 0.42
C PRO A 42 -2.98 11.25 0.76
N LYS A 43 -2.64 12.55 0.85
CA LYS A 43 -3.60 13.61 1.11
C LYS A 43 -4.61 13.75 -0.03
N ILE A 44 -4.14 13.75 -1.27
CA ILE A 44 -5.00 13.87 -2.45
C ILE A 44 -5.92 12.66 -2.60
N GLU A 45 -5.41 11.45 -2.39
CA GLU A 45 -6.20 10.22 -2.44
C GLU A 45 -7.29 10.20 -1.36
N ALA A 46 -6.98 10.64 -0.13
CA ALA A 46 -7.96 10.77 0.93
C ALA A 46 -9.08 11.76 0.56
N GLU A 47 -8.74 12.96 0.10
CA GLU A 47 -9.72 13.96 -0.36
C GLU A 47 -10.59 13.44 -1.52
N CYS A 48 -10.00 12.69 -2.45
CA CYS A 48 -10.73 12.08 -3.58
C CYS A 48 -11.65 10.93 -3.13
N GLY A 49 -11.24 10.15 -2.13
CA GLY A 49 -12.07 9.12 -1.48
C GLY A 49 -13.32 9.71 -0.80
N GLU A 50 -13.23 10.96 -0.34
CA GLU A 50 -14.32 11.65 0.35
C GLU A 50 -15.38 12.27 -0.58
N THR A 51 -15.20 12.19 -1.90
CA THR A 51 -16.20 12.67 -2.87
C THR A 51 -17.49 11.83 -2.81
N PRO A 52 -18.68 12.41 -3.10
CA PRO A 52 -19.94 11.66 -2.99
C PRO A 52 -19.98 10.36 -3.80
N LYS A 53 -19.38 10.37 -5.02
CA LYS A 53 -19.32 9.19 -5.88
C LYS A 53 -18.43 8.10 -5.27
N CYS A 54 -17.21 8.45 -4.83
CA CYS A 54 -16.28 7.46 -4.29
C CYS A 54 -16.72 6.99 -2.90
N LYS A 55 -17.38 7.83 -2.09
CA LYS A 55 -17.99 7.44 -0.81
C LYS A 55 -19.04 6.34 -0.95
N SER A 56 -19.90 6.42 -1.96
CA SER A 56 -20.90 5.36 -2.21
C SER A 56 -20.23 4.03 -2.55
N LEU A 57 -19.14 4.07 -3.34
CA LEU A 57 -18.38 2.86 -3.69
C LEU A 57 -17.62 2.30 -2.49
N ARG A 58 -17.09 3.18 -1.64
CA ARG A 58 -16.50 2.79 -0.36
C ARG A 58 -17.52 2.09 0.54
N ALA A 59 -18.75 2.60 0.63
CA ALA A 59 -19.79 1.95 1.42
C ALA A 59 -20.11 0.52 0.93
N HIS A 60 -20.13 0.30 -0.39
CA HIS A 60 -20.28 -1.06 -0.94
C HIS A 60 -19.08 -1.97 -0.62
N LEU A 61 -17.86 -1.42 -0.68
CA LEU A 61 -16.66 -2.15 -0.27
C LEU A 61 -16.74 -2.53 1.21
N ASP A 62 -17.11 -1.59 2.09
CA ASP A 62 -17.26 -1.83 3.53
C ASP A 62 -18.34 -2.89 3.83
N GLU A 63 -19.45 -2.88 3.08
CA GLU A 63 -20.51 -3.90 3.16
C GLU A 63 -20.01 -5.29 2.74
N CYS A 64 -19.25 -5.38 1.64
CA CYS A 64 -18.64 -6.64 1.22
C CYS A 64 -17.64 -7.13 2.27
N THR A 65 -16.77 -6.25 2.76
CA THR A 65 -15.77 -6.59 3.78
C THR A 65 -16.42 -7.16 5.02
N HIS A 66 -17.50 -6.55 5.50
CA HIS A 66 -18.26 -7.07 6.64
C HIS A 66 -18.77 -8.50 6.40
N ARG A 67 -19.26 -8.80 5.19
CA ARG A 67 -19.81 -10.12 4.83
C ARG A 67 -18.73 -11.21 4.76
N VAL A 68 -17.54 -10.84 4.25
CA VAL A 68 -16.37 -11.73 4.22
C VAL A 68 -15.81 -11.95 5.63
N GLU A 69 -15.70 -10.90 6.43
CA GLU A 69 -15.18 -10.98 7.81
C GLU A 69 -16.14 -11.72 8.76
N SER A 70 -17.45 -11.67 8.52
CA SER A 70 -18.44 -12.44 9.28
C SER A 70 -18.41 -13.94 8.96
N GLY A 71 -17.72 -14.35 7.89
CA GLY A 71 -17.67 -15.74 7.41
C GLY A 71 -19.00 -16.22 6.82
N GLU A 72 -19.89 -15.29 6.46
CA GLU A 72 -21.18 -15.60 5.82
C GLU A 72 -21.00 -16.10 4.37
N THR A 73 -19.86 -15.81 3.74
CA THR A 73 -19.60 -16.12 2.33
C THR A 73 -18.16 -16.55 2.10
N GLU A 74 -17.93 -17.24 0.97
CA GLU A 74 -16.59 -17.56 0.44
C GLU A 74 -16.13 -16.58 -0.67
N GLU A 75 -16.80 -15.43 -0.81
CA GLU A 75 -16.51 -14.45 -1.86
C GLU A 75 -15.25 -13.62 -1.55
N ASN A 76 -14.88 -12.74 -2.48
CA ASN A 76 -13.86 -11.71 -2.27
C ASN A 76 -14.40 -10.35 -2.71
N CYS A 77 -13.85 -9.27 -2.14
CA CYS A 77 -14.30 -7.89 -2.38
C CYS A 77 -13.49 -7.16 -3.46
N ASN A 78 -12.89 -7.91 -4.40
CA ASN A 78 -12.00 -7.33 -5.40
C ASN A 78 -12.76 -6.41 -6.36
N GLU A 79 -14.00 -6.76 -6.72
CA GLU A 79 -14.82 -5.94 -7.60
C GLU A 79 -15.11 -4.57 -6.97
N GLU A 80 -15.57 -4.53 -5.72
CA GLU A 80 -15.85 -3.30 -4.98
C GLU A 80 -14.57 -2.49 -4.76
N LEU A 81 -13.46 -3.16 -4.49
CA LEU A 81 -12.14 -2.52 -4.37
C LEU A 81 -11.75 -1.83 -5.68
N TYR A 82 -11.84 -2.52 -6.82
CA TYR A 82 -11.51 -1.94 -8.11
C TYR A 82 -12.43 -0.78 -8.49
N HIS A 83 -13.73 -0.86 -8.16
CA HIS A 83 -14.64 0.26 -8.36
C HIS A 83 -14.24 1.48 -7.53
N PHE A 84 -13.93 1.30 -6.24
CA PHE A 84 -13.49 2.37 -5.37
C PHE A 84 -12.15 2.98 -5.84
N MET A 85 -11.14 2.14 -6.10
CA MET A 85 -9.82 2.58 -6.58
C MET A 85 -9.94 3.32 -7.90
N HIS A 86 -10.69 2.81 -8.87
CA HIS A 86 -10.90 3.48 -10.15
C HIS A 86 -11.51 4.88 -9.98
N CYS A 87 -12.45 5.04 -9.04
CA CYS A 87 -13.03 6.34 -8.73
C CYS A 87 -11.99 7.31 -8.14
N VAL A 88 -11.22 6.85 -7.15
CA VAL A 88 -10.18 7.66 -6.50
C VAL A 88 -9.10 8.05 -7.50
N ASP A 89 -8.58 7.11 -8.29
CA ASP A 89 -7.52 7.34 -9.28
C ASP A 89 -7.96 8.34 -10.34
N HIS A 90 -9.20 8.24 -10.82
CA HIS A 90 -9.72 9.18 -11.80
C HIS A 90 -9.75 10.63 -11.27
N CYS A 91 -9.97 10.80 -9.97
CA CYS A 91 -9.91 12.10 -9.29
C CYS A 91 -8.47 12.53 -8.94
N ALA A 92 -7.65 11.60 -8.47
CA ALA A 92 -6.35 11.87 -7.85
C ALA A 92 -5.24 12.06 -8.88
N ALA A 93 -5.22 11.25 -9.95
CA ALA A 93 -4.16 11.27 -10.96
C ALA A 93 -3.84 12.68 -11.50
N PRO A 94 -4.81 13.45 -12.05
CA PRO A 94 -4.49 14.77 -12.60
C PRO A 94 -3.96 15.76 -11.54
N LYS A 95 -4.36 15.61 -10.27
CA LYS A 95 -3.91 16.46 -9.17
C LYS A 95 -2.48 16.09 -8.76
N ILE A 96 -2.20 14.80 -8.59
CA ILE A 96 -0.87 14.31 -8.21
C ILE A 96 0.16 14.71 -9.28
N PHE A 97 -0.13 14.45 -10.56
CA PHE A 97 0.79 14.78 -11.65
C PHE A 97 1.03 16.30 -11.82
N ALA A 98 0.14 17.15 -11.30
CA ALA A 98 0.39 18.60 -11.27
C ALA A 98 1.42 19.03 -10.21
N HIS A 99 1.72 18.18 -9.22
CA HIS A 99 2.72 18.44 -8.18
C HIS A 99 4.11 17.88 -8.52
N LEU A 100 4.18 16.91 -9.43
CA LEU A 100 5.44 16.31 -9.87
C LEU A 100 6.15 17.24 -10.88
N LYS A 101 7.47 17.41 -10.72
CA LYS A 101 8.32 18.20 -11.62
C LYS A 101 9.22 17.30 -12.47
#